data_AF-A0A3M1GA46-F1
#
_entry.id   AF-A0A3M1GA46-F1
#
_cell.length_a   1.000
_cell.length_b   1.000
_cell.length_c   1.000
_cell.angle_alpha   90.00
_cell.angle_beta   90.00
_cell.angle_gamma   90.00
#
_symmetry.space_group_name_H-M   'P 1'
#
loop_
_entity.id
_entity.type
_entity.pdbx_description
1 polymer ?
#
loop_
_entity_poly.entity_id
_entity_poly.type
_entity_poly.pdbx_seq_one_letter_code
_entity_poly.pdbx_strand_id
1 'polypeptide(L)'
;MNQSGLKDWNGVIYADVLKQSRPWNRPDGSPATLNAFGIPTEEAAAYLNDSYPLRAGTYRVYHNGQLDISFTHGTLGAFSTDPATGLQMAEWVLPARTNTVRMFLSNVVTAPTVLSIMRPIDDGSTVSHDFGELPDRLMIERLGDTSIVRFMDLLETNGNDSEKWEFRVRPYEPPRTEKPQGGEGMPWEHVIAFSNAMGMSPFINIPIKADDEYIRNVAKVFRFGSDGVDPFNSDAEREAHRAAGGTVWEPLDPSLDLYIEYSNEVWNTNVSFPQTAWLESQALAEASADPNSPLVYDGLTPSANGYSRILLGRAYTRRVVFISNTFREVFGDDQMMTRVRPLLFWQKSNANSHGSFRLAFLQDYYGQVRPGNPVA
;
A
#
# COMPACT_ATOMS: atom_id res chain seq x y z
N MET A 1 -11.13 -0.72 -10.61
CA MET A 1 -10.02 -0.42 -11.57
C MET A 1 -8.69 -0.75 -10.91
N ASN A 2 -7.70 -1.32 -11.62
CA ASN A 2 -6.31 -1.42 -11.13
C ASN A 2 -5.59 -0.10 -11.47
N GLN A 3 -4.86 0.47 -10.51
CA GLN A 3 -4.03 1.66 -10.74
C GLN A 3 -2.59 1.26 -11.01
N SER A 4 -1.90 1.93 -11.94
CA SER A 4 -0.48 1.69 -12.23
C SER A 4 0.39 1.88 -10.98
N GLY A 5 1.45 1.09 -10.82
CA GLY A 5 2.34 1.16 -9.66
C GLY A 5 3.00 2.53 -9.44
N LEU A 6 3.56 2.74 -8.24
CA LEU A 6 4.14 4.00 -7.80
C LEU A 6 5.54 4.22 -8.40
N LYS A 7 5.59 4.70 -9.65
CA LYS A 7 6.84 5.00 -10.35
C LYS A 7 6.80 6.39 -11.01
N ASP A 8 7.95 7.03 -11.14
CA ASP A 8 8.12 8.39 -11.68
C ASP A 8 7.82 8.51 -13.19
N TRP A 9 7.66 7.37 -13.87
CA TRP A 9 7.27 7.26 -15.28
C TRP A 9 5.79 6.84 -15.47
N ASN A 10 5.03 6.64 -14.38
CA ASN A 10 3.61 6.31 -14.42
C ASN A 10 2.73 7.54 -14.17
N GLY A 11 1.41 7.35 -14.19
CA GLY A 11 0.45 8.42 -13.92
C GLY A 11 0.64 9.07 -12.54
N VAL A 12 0.24 10.34 -12.43
CA VAL A 12 0.26 11.09 -11.16
C VAL A 12 -0.87 10.61 -10.26
N ILE A 13 -0.50 10.27 -9.02
CA ILE A 13 -1.38 9.72 -7.98
C ILE A 13 -1.28 10.56 -6.72
N TYR A 14 -0.07 10.96 -6.32
CA TYR A 14 0.15 11.81 -5.17
C TYR A 14 0.21 13.29 -5.55
N ALA A 15 -0.42 14.13 -4.71
CA ALA A 15 -0.30 15.57 -4.76
C ALA A 15 1.14 16.05 -4.44
N ASP A 16 1.88 15.28 -3.62
CA ASP A 16 3.31 15.50 -3.37
C ASP A 16 4.17 14.78 -4.42
N VAL A 17 5.01 15.53 -5.15
CA VAL A 17 5.90 14.99 -6.18
C VAL A 17 6.89 13.97 -5.61
N LEU A 18 7.40 14.21 -4.40
CA LEU A 18 8.45 13.37 -3.80
C LEU A 18 7.95 11.96 -3.43
N LYS A 19 6.64 11.78 -3.23
CA LYS A 19 6.05 10.46 -2.95
C LYS A 19 6.04 9.53 -4.18
N GLN A 20 6.37 10.05 -5.37
CA GLN A 20 6.53 9.26 -6.60
C GLN A 20 7.90 9.46 -7.27
N SER A 21 8.85 10.14 -6.62
CA SER A 21 10.17 10.40 -7.20
C SER A 21 11.08 9.17 -7.15
N ARG A 22 12.23 9.25 -7.84
CA ARG A 22 13.30 8.26 -7.69
C ARG A 22 13.98 8.35 -6.32
N PRO A 23 14.69 7.27 -5.90
CA PRO A 23 15.60 7.34 -4.77
C PRO A 23 16.66 8.44 -4.93
N TRP A 24 17.14 8.92 -3.79
CA TRP A 24 18.19 9.93 -3.70
C TRP A 24 19.56 9.32 -3.93
N ASN A 25 20.35 9.96 -4.79
CA ASN A 25 21.74 9.59 -5.06
C ASN A 25 22.67 10.77 -4.75
N ARG A 26 23.88 10.44 -4.28
CA ARG A 26 25.00 11.38 -4.19
C ARG A 26 25.40 11.91 -5.58
N PRO A 27 26.19 13.00 -5.65
CA PRO A 27 26.71 13.51 -6.92
C PRO A 27 27.47 12.48 -7.78
N ASP A 28 28.11 11.49 -7.15
CA ASP A 28 28.82 10.39 -7.83
C ASP A 28 27.90 9.25 -8.33
N GLY A 29 26.59 9.34 -8.07
CA GLY A 29 25.59 8.35 -8.48
C GLY A 29 25.34 7.22 -7.48
N SER A 30 26.09 7.16 -6.37
CA SER A 30 25.84 6.17 -5.31
C SER A 30 24.60 6.52 -4.47
N PRO A 31 23.92 5.54 -3.83
CA PRO A 31 22.74 5.82 -3.00
C PRO A 31 23.07 6.74 -1.81
N ALA A 32 22.30 7.81 -1.60
CA ALA A 32 22.51 8.75 -0.51
C ALA A 32 22.14 8.17 0.86
N THR A 33 22.77 8.68 1.92
CA THR A 33 22.41 8.39 3.31
C THR A 33 21.14 9.16 3.67
N LEU A 34 20.13 8.46 4.16
CA LEU A 34 18.81 9.02 4.49
C LEU A 34 18.59 9.01 6.01
N ASN A 35 17.83 9.99 6.51
CA ASN A 35 17.28 9.95 7.86
C ASN A 35 16.07 8.99 7.94
N ALA A 36 15.46 8.87 9.13
CA ALA A 36 14.30 8.00 9.37
C ALA A 36 13.04 8.38 8.55
N PHE A 37 13.01 9.55 7.91
CA PHE A 37 11.92 10.03 7.05
C PHE A 37 12.23 9.87 5.56
N GLY A 38 13.34 9.20 5.21
CA GLY A 38 13.75 8.99 3.82
C GLY A 38 14.30 10.24 3.13
N ILE A 39 14.73 11.24 3.91
CA ILE A 39 15.29 12.50 3.40
C ILE A 39 16.82 12.48 3.57
N PRO A 40 17.62 12.91 2.58
CA PRO A 40 19.07 12.89 2.65
C PRO A 40 19.64 13.70 3.82
N THR A 41 20.67 13.13 4.46
CA THR A 41 21.47 13.82 5.49
C THR A 41 22.74 14.47 4.93
N GLU A 42 22.89 14.44 3.62
CA GLU A 42 24.06 14.89 2.87
C GLU A 42 23.62 15.42 1.50
N GLU A 43 24.58 15.92 0.71
CA GLU A 43 24.32 16.37 -0.65
C GLU A 43 23.78 15.21 -1.51
N ALA A 44 22.65 15.46 -2.18
CA ALA A 44 21.97 14.44 -2.95
C ALA A 44 21.08 15.03 -4.05
N ALA A 45 20.70 14.19 -5.00
CA ALA A 45 19.78 14.53 -6.06
C ALA A 45 18.79 13.38 -6.33
N ALA A 46 17.59 13.73 -6.76
CA ALA A 46 16.57 12.78 -7.19
C ALA A 46 15.89 13.27 -8.47
N TYR A 47 15.56 12.33 -9.36
CA TYR A 47 14.63 12.61 -10.45
C TYR A 47 13.21 12.65 -9.89
N LEU A 48 12.52 13.75 -10.15
CA LEU A 48 11.13 13.95 -9.74
C LEU A 48 10.15 13.27 -10.68
N ASN A 49 10.55 13.09 -11.93
CA ASN A 49 9.74 12.47 -12.97
C ASN A 49 10.65 11.98 -14.13
N ASP A 50 10.16 11.03 -14.92
CA ASP A 50 10.79 10.59 -16.16
C ASP A 50 9.83 10.78 -17.35
N SER A 51 9.32 9.71 -17.97
CA SER A 51 8.52 9.80 -19.21
C SER A 51 7.17 10.49 -19.05
N TYR A 52 6.61 10.55 -17.83
CA TYR A 52 5.37 11.27 -17.54
C TYR A 52 5.69 12.70 -17.08
N PRO A 53 5.45 13.76 -17.89
CA PRO A 53 5.88 15.12 -17.58
C PRO A 53 5.21 15.69 -16.33
N LEU A 54 5.97 16.46 -15.54
CA LEU A 54 5.40 17.38 -14.55
C LEU A 54 4.49 18.40 -15.26
N ARG A 55 3.41 18.81 -14.60
CA ARG A 55 2.49 19.85 -15.09
C ARG A 55 3.22 21.20 -15.12
N ALA A 56 2.80 22.09 -16.03
CA ALA A 56 3.14 23.50 -15.90
C ALA A 56 2.42 24.08 -14.67
N GLY A 57 2.91 25.19 -14.12
CA GLY A 57 2.26 25.92 -13.03
C GLY A 57 3.15 26.13 -11.81
N THR A 58 2.52 26.56 -10.73
CA THR A 58 3.17 26.85 -9.46
C THR A 58 3.07 25.65 -8.53
N TYR A 59 4.23 25.18 -8.09
CA TYR A 59 4.42 24.18 -7.04
C TYR A 59 4.77 24.90 -5.73
N ARG A 60 4.42 24.29 -4.59
CA ARG A 60 4.88 24.75 -3.27
C ARG A 60 5.86 23.76 -2.67
N VAL A 61 7.06 24.24 -2.39
CA VAL A 61 8.15 23.45 -1.80
C VAL A 61 8.22 23.77 -0.31
N TYR A 62 8.08 22.76 0.53
CA TYR A 62 8.10 22.89 1.99
C TYR A 62 9.28 22.15 2.59
N HIS A 63 9.96 22.73 3.58
CA HIS A 63 10.92 22.02 4.42
C HIS A 63 11.09 22.63 5.82
N ASN A 64 11.70 21.87 6.73
CA ASN A 64 12.15 22.37 8.04
C ASN A 64 13.66 22.17 8.31
N GLY A 65 14.43 21.77 7.30
CA GLY A 65 15.88 21.62 7.39
C GLY A 65 16.65 22.91 7.13
N GLN A 66 17.97 22.85 7.32
CA GLN A 66 18.93 23.87 6.91
C GLN A 66 19.77 23.32 5.76
N LEU A 67 19.41 23.71 4.54
CA LEU A 67 19.95 23.23 3.28
C LEU A 67 19.61 24.20 2.14
N ASP A 68 20.30 24.05 1.02
CA ASP A 68 19.94 24.70 -0.24
C ASP A 68 19.19 23.70 -1.14
N ILE A 69 18.15 24.20 -1.82
CA ILE A 69 17.33 23.44 -2.76
C ILE A 69 17.44 24.09 -4.15
N SER A 70 17.64 23.28 -5.18
CA SER A 70 17.57 23.74 -6.57
C SER A 70 16.99 22.67 -7.50
N PHE A 71 16.58 23.08 -8.69
CA PHE A 71 15.98 22.22 -9.71
C PHE A 71 16.65 22.44 -11.07
N THR A 72 16.66 21.41 -11.92
CA THR A 72 17.16 21.56 -13.31
C THR A 72 16.27 22.45 -14.18
N HIS A 73 15.01 22.64 -13.79
CA HIS A 73 14.01 23.37 -14.57
C HIS A 73 13.15 24.26 -13.67
N GLY A 74 12.55 25.28 -14.29
CA GLY A 74 11.71 26.25 -13.61
C GLY A 74 12.50 27.26 -12.80
N THR A 75 11.78 28.07 -12.02
CA THR A 75 12.36 29.10 -11.17
C THR A 75 11.85 28.92 -9.76
N LEU A 76 12.76 28.71 -8.81
CA LEU A 76 12.47 28.64 -7.39
C LEU A 76 12.58 30.04 -6.79
N GLY A 77 11.54 30.47 -6.08
CA GLY A 77 11.54 31.71 -5.32
C GLY A 77 12.37 31.64 -4.05
N ALA A 78 12.37 32.72 -3.27
CA ALA A 78 12.97 32.73 -1.95
C ALA A 78 12.10 31.97 -0.95
N PHE A 79 12.75 31.26 -0.02
CA PHE A 79 12.06 30.64 1.11
C PHE A 79 11.64 31.70 2.13
N SER A 80 10.46 31.51 2.70
CA SER A 80 9.94 32.27 3.83
C SER A 80 9.11 31.36 4.74
N THR A 81 8.94 31.74 6.00
CA THR A 81 8.13 30.96 6.94
C THR A 81 6.65 31.03 6.55
N ASP A 82 6.06 29.89 6.24
CA ASP A 82 4.62 29.76 6.01
C ASP A 82 3.86 29.82 7.35
N PRO A 83 2.91 30.75 7.52
CA PRO A 83 2.24 30.94 8.80
C PRO A 83 1.28 29.80 9.18
N ALA A 84 0.81 29.01 8.21
CA ALA A 84 -0.12 27.91 8.48
C ALA A 84 0.59 26.67 9.02
N THR A 85 1.78 26.37 8.49
CA THR A 85 2.55 25.17 8.83
C THR A 85 3.76 25.43 9.72
N GLY A 86 4.25 26.68 9.77
CA GLY A 86 5.52 27.04 10.41
C GLY A 86 6.77 26.58 9.64
N LEU A 87 6.60 25.96 8.46
CA LEU A 87 7.69 25.45 7.63
C LEU A 87 8.30 26.56 6.77
N GLN A 88 9.54 26.37 6.30
CA GLN A 88 10.05 27.16 5.18
C GLN A 88 9.32 26.75 3.91
N MET A 89 8.79 27.73 3.19
CA MET A 89 8.05 27.54 1.95
C MET A 89 8.55 28.48 0.86
N ALA A 90 8.72 27.94 -0.34
CA ALA A 90 8.96 28.70 -1.56
C ALA A 90 8.06 28.22 -2.69
N GLU A 91 7.72 29.13 -3.59
CA GLU A 91 7.05 28.79 -4.85
C GLU A 91 8.07 28.37 -5.89
N TRP A 92 7.81 27.25 -6.57
CA TRP A 92 8.59 26.78 -7.71
C TRP A 92 7.71 26.80 -8.95
N VAL A 93 8.06 27.64 -9.92
CA VAL A 93 7.26 27.85 -11.13
C VAL A 93 7.87 27.09 -12.29
N LEU A 94 7.11 26.14 -12.86
CA LEU A 94 7.43 25.47 -14.11
C LEU A 94 6.62 26.09 -15.26
N PRO A 95 7.27 26.72 -16.27
CA PRO A 95 6.56 27.46 -17.30
C PRO A 95 5.85 26.57 -18.33
N ALA A 96 6.26 25.31 -18.45
CA ALA A 96 5.70 24.35 -19.38
C ALA A 96 5.81 22.94 -18.81
N ARG A 97 5.00 22.02 -19.34
CA ARG A 97 5.14 20.59 -19.04
C ARG A 97 6.53 20.12 -19.35
N THR A 98 7.19 19.54 -18.35
CA THR A 98 8.62 19.23 -18.42
C THR A 98 8.87 17.83 -17.91
N ASN A 99 9.75 17.10 -18.58
CA ASN A 99 10.21 15.80 -18.13
C ASN A 99 11.67 15.81 -17.66
N THR A 100 12.11 14.71 -17.04
CA THR A 100 13.49 14.54 -16.55
C THR A 100 13.92 15.63 -15.56
N VAL A 101 12.97 16.14 -14.77
CA VAL A 101 13.26 17.17 -13.78
C VAL A 101 14.01 16.54 -12.61
N ARG A 102 15.14 17.14 -12.23
CA ARG A 102 15.90 16.75 -11.05
C ARG A 102 15.83 17.85 -10.01
N MET A 103 15.75 17.41 -8.76
CA MET A 103 15.97 18.23 -7.57
C MET A 103 17.37 17.95 -7.03
N PHE A 104 18.02 18.97 -6.49
CA PHE A 104 19.28 18.87 -5.77
C PHE A 104 19.14 19.47 -4.37
N LEU A 105 19.70 18.77 -3.38
CA LEU A 105 19.94 19.25 -2.03
C LEU A 105 21.44 19.47 -1.88
N SER A 106 21.85 20.67 -1.49
CA SER A 106 23.26 21.02 -1.24
C SER A 106 23.43 21.76 0.08
N ASN A 107 24.66 21.90 0.57
CA ASN A 107 24.95 22.60 1.84
C ASN A 107 24.06 22.11 3.01
N VAL A 108 23.83 20.80 3.09
CA VAL A 108 22.97 20.19 4.10
C VAL A 108 23.67 20.27 5.47
N VAL A 109 23.23 21.22 6.31
CA VAL A 109 23.69 21.38 7.69
C VAL A 109 22.77 20.63 8.64
N THR A 110 21.46 20.69 8.41
CA THR A 110 20.45 19.93 9.17
C THR A 110 19.45 19.33 8.20
N ALA A 111 19.41 18.00 8.15
CA ALA A 111 18.48 17.25 7.31
C ALA A 111 17.02 17.55 7.72
N PRO A 112 16.13 17.86 6.77
CA PRO A 112 14.72 18.06 7.09
C PRO A 112 14.09 16.77 7.62
N THR A 113 13.16 16.90 8.57
CA THR A 113 12.18 15.83 8.87
C THR A 113 10.92 15.97 8.04
N VAL A 114 10.71 17.14 7.42
CA VAL A 114 9.67 17.41 6.44
C VAL A 114 10.33 17.96 5.19
N LEU A 115 10.08 17.33 4.04
CA LEU A 115 10.42 17.82 2.72
C LEU A 115 9.29 17.40 1.76
N SER A 116 8.63 18.37 1.14
CA SER A 116 7.44 18.13 0.31
C SER A 116 7.38 19.08 -0.87
N ILE A 117 6.87 18.60 -2.01
CA ILE A 117 6.64 19.43 -3.20
C ILE A 117 5.20 19.24 -3.66
N MET A 118 4.32 20.15 -3.26
CA MET A 118 2.90 20.10 -3.61
C MET A 118 2.69 20.57 -5.05
N ARG A 119 2.05 19.72 -5.87
CA ARG A 119 1.77 19.97 -7.28
C ARG A 119 0.74 21.10 -7.48
N PRO A 120 0.74 21.80 -8.63
CA PRO A 120 -0.40 22.59 -9.10
C PRO A 120 -1.67 21.74 -9.12
N ILE A 121 -2.83 22.29 -8.76
CA ILE A 121 -4.10 21.53 -8.80
C ILE A 121 -4.55 21.19 -10.23
N ASP A 122 -4.09 21.96 -11.21
CA ASP A 122 -4.30 21.71 -12.64
C ASP A 122 -3.11 22.24 -13.47
N ASP A 123 -3.02 21.86 -14.74
CA ASP A 123 -1.95 22.25 -15.65
C ASP A 123 -1.98 23.76 -15.92
N GLY A 124 -0.86 24.43 -15.63
CA GLY A 124 -0.73 25.88 -15.71
C GLY A 124 -1.32 26.63 -14.52
N SER A 125 -1.89 25.94 -13.52
CA SER A 125 -2.46 26.57 -12.33
C SER A 125 -1.39 27.29 -11.49
N THR A 126 -1.73 28.47 -10.99
CA THR A 126 -0.94 29.18 -9.96
C THR A 126 -1.28 28.72 -8.54
N VAL A 127 -2.28 27.87 -8.39
CA VAL A 127 -2.70 27.28 -7.11
C VAL A 127 -2.18 25.85 -7.03
N SER A 128 -1.45 25.56 -5.96
CA SER A 128 -1.00 24.21 -5.62
C SER A 128 -1.97 23.52 -4.67
N HIS A 129 -1.82 22.20 -4.57
CA HIS A 129 -2.38 21.40 -3.50
C HIS A 129 -2.00 21.93 -2.12
N ASP A 130 -2.87 21.69 -1.14
CA ASP A 130 -2.63 22.06 0.25
C ASP A 130 -1.56 21.15 0.86
N PHE A 131 -0.74 21.69 1.77
CA PHE A 131 0.29 20.89 2.44
C PHE A 131 -0.34 19.68 3.16
N GLY A 132 0.22 18.49 2.93
CA GLY A 132 -0.26 17.24 3.50
C GLY A 132 -1.40 16.57 2.74
N GLU A 133 -1.94 17.20 1.70
CA GLU A 133 -2.89 16.54 0.81
C GLU A 133 -2.22 15.34 0.13
N LEU A 134 -2.91 14.20 0.09
CA LEU A 134 -2.34 12.95 -0.41
C LEU A 134 -2.71 12.66 -1.86
N PRO A 135 -3.99 12.45 -2.23
CA PRO A 135 -4.35 12.21 -3.62
C PRO A 135 -4.22 13.48 -4.45
N ASP A 136 -3.73 13.33 -5.68
CA ASP A 136 -3.86 14.36 -6.71
C ASP A 136 -5.35 14.55 -7.06
N ARG A 137 -5.82 15.80 -7.09
CA ARG A 137 -7.25 16.12 -7.29
C ARG A 137 -7.72 15.71 -8.67
N LEU A 138 -6.83 15.76 -9.68
CA LEU A 138 -7.16 15.28 -11.02
C LEU A 138 -7.31 13.76 -11.09
N MET A 139 -6.86 13.01 -10.07
CA MET A 139 -7.13 11.58 -10.02
C MET A 139 -8.63 11.32 -9.82
N ILE A 140 -9.30 12.11 -8.97
CA ILE A 140 -10.76 12.01 -8.74
C ILE A 140 -11.51 12.22 -10.06
N GLU A 141 -11.15 13.27 -10.81
CA GLU A 141 -11.77 13.59 -12.10
C GLU A 141 -11.61 12.45 -13.13
N ARG A 142 -10.46 11.77 -13.12
CA ARG A 142 -10.17 10.66 -14.05
C ARG A 142 -10.89 9.36 -13.69
N LEU A 143 -11.13 9.13 -12.40
CA LEU A 143 -11.80 7.92 -11.92
C LEU A 143 -13.33 8.01 -12.08
N GLY A 144 -13.88 9.22 -12.22
CA GLY A 144 -15.31 9.44 -12.44
C GLY A 144 -16.17 8.77 -11.36
N ASP A 145 -17.26 8.12 -11.77
CA ASP A 145 -18.21 7.46 -10.86
C ASP A 145 -17.73 6.09 -10.33
N THR A 146 -16.41 5.85 -10.28
CA THR A 146 -15.85 4.60 -9.76
C THR A 146 -16.14 4.49 -8.25
N SER A 147 -16.80 3.42 -7.82
CA SER A 147 -17.07 3.17 -6.40
C SER A 147 -16.00 2.32 -5.71
N ILE A 148 -15.21 1.56 -6.48
CA ILE A 148 -14.22 0.60 -5.96
C ILE A 148 -12.89 0.73 -6.71
N VAL A 149 -11.82 0.95 -5.95
CA VAL A 149 -10.44 1.00 -6.47
C VAL A 149 -9.65 -0.18 -5.94
N ARG A 150 -9.04 -0.96 -6.84
CA ARG A 150 -8.14 -2.05 -6.46
C ARG A 150 -6.70 -1.53 -6.44
N PHE A 151 -6.07 -1.61 -5.27
CA PHE A 151 -4.76 -1.03 -4.99
C PHE A 151 -3.58 -1.96 -5.33
N MET A 152 -3.83 -3.08 -6.03
CA MET A 152 -2.87 -4.17 -6.24
C MET A 152 -1.47 -3.70 -6.70
N ASP A 153 -1.36 -2.90 -7.76
CA ASP A 153 -0.04 -2.42 -8.23
C ASP A 153 0.48 -1.26 -7.36
N LEU A 154 -0.38 -0.50 -6.67
CA LEU A 154 0.06 0.52 -5.71
C LEU A 154 0.67 -0.12 -4.46
N LEU A 155 0.22 -1.31 -4.09
CA LEU A 155 0.76 -2.12 -2.99
C LEU A 155 1.97 -2.98 -3.40
N GLU A 156 2.40 -2.89 -4.67
CA GLU A 156 3.45 -3.73 -5.29
C GLU A 156 3.21 -5.24 -5.03
N THR A 157 1.95 -5.69 -5.05
CA THR A 157 1.51 -6.98 -4.48
C THR A 157 2.33 -8.20 -4.96
N ASN A 158 2.70 -8.27 -6.24
CA ASN A 158 3.45 -9.42 -6.80
C ASN A 158 4.92 -9.45 -6.37
N GLY A 159 5.49 -8.32 -5.93
CA GLY A 159 6.85 -8.19 -5.42
C GLY A 159 6.92 -7.93 -3.90
N ASN A 160 5.76 -7.86 -3.23
CA ASN A 160 5.70 -7.50 -1.83
C ASN A 160 5.94 -8.72 -0.92
N ASP A 161 7.16 -8.77 -0.39
CA ASP A 161 7.66 -9.83 0.48
C ASP A 161 7.48 -9.55 1.98
N SER A 162 6.76 -8.49 2.38
CA SER A 162 6.58 -8.13 3.79
C SER A 162 5.91 -9.26 4.58
N GLU A 163 6.71 -9.95 5.40
CA GLU A 163 6.24 -10.98 6.33
C GLU A 163 5.79 -10.38 7.66
N LYS A 164 6.62 -9.53 8.28
CA LYS A 164 6.40 -8.94 9.61
C LYS A 164 5.87 -7.52 9.51
N TRP A 165 5.11 -7.08 10.52
CA TRP A 165 4.47 -5.76 10.54
C TRP A 165 5.47 -4.63 10.31
N GLU A 166 6.64 -4.71 10.95
CA GLU A 166 7.69 -3.71 10.84
C GLU A 166 8.35 -3.63 9.45
N PHE A 167 8.16 -4.62 8.58
CA PHE A 167 8.72 -4.64 7.22
C PHE A 167 7.87 -3.82 6.23
N ARG A 168 6.66 -3.40 6.58
CA ARG A 168 5.82 -2.57 5.69
C ARG A 168 6.45 -1.20 5.42
N VAL A 169 5.97 -0.52 4.37
CA VAL A 169 6.14 0.93 4.22
C VAL A 169 5.30 1.66 5.28
N ARG A 170 5.89 2.66 5.92
CA ARG A 170 5.24 3.58 6.85
C ARG A 170 4.89 4.89 6.14
N PRO A 171 3.84 5.62 6.57
CA PRO A 171 3.34 6.81 5.88
C PRO A 171 4.37 7.95 5.69
N TYR A 172 5.36 8.03 6.57
CA TYR A 172 6.44 9.00 6.48
C TYR A 172 7.62 8.53 5.64
N GLU A 173 7.68 7.25 5.27
CA GLU A 173 8.70 6.73 4.37
C GLU A 173 8.28 6.99 2.91
N PRO A 174 9.23 7.21 1.99
CA PRO A 174 8.95 7.21 0.57
C PRO A 174 8.28 5.89 0.15
N PRO A 175 7.15 5.90 -0.58
CA PRO A 175 6.46 4.68 -1.03
C PRO A 175 7.30 3.75 -1.93
N ARG A 176 8.43 4.25 -2.44
CA ARG A 176 9.40 3.50 -3.25
C ARG A 176 10.66 3.11 -2.46
N THR A 177 10.59 3.07 -1.13
CA THR A 177 11.70 2.57 -0.30
C THR A 177 11.88 1.08 -0.56
N GLU A 178 12.95 0.70 -1.26
CA GLU A 178 13.30 -0.71 -1.45
C GLU A 178 13.81 -1.26 -0.12
N LYS A 179 13.06 -2.20 0.50
CA LYS A 179 13.45 -2.86 1.74
C LYS A 179 13.86 -4.31 1.44
N PRO A 180 15.02 -4.80 1.96
CA PRO A 180 15.46 -6.18 1.73
C PRO A 180 14.45 -7.25 2.18
N GLN A 181 13.60 -6.93 3.15
CA GLN A 181 12.60 -7.82 3.75
C GLN A 181 11.19 -7.68 3.12
N GLY A 182 11.11 -7.05 1.94
CA GLY A 182 9.84 -6.57 1.37
C GLY A 182 9.39 -5.26 2.01
N GLY A 183 8.51 -4.53 1.32
CA GLY A 183 8.06 -3.20 1.74
C GLY A 183 8.21 -2.16 0.64
N GLU A 184 7.90 -2.51 -0.60
CA GLU A 184 7.62 -1.51 -1.65
C GLU A 184 6.10 -1.31 -1.75
N GLY A 185 5.68 -0.08 -2.04
CA GLY A 185 4.28 0.26 -2.30
C GLY A 185 3.67 1.25 -1.30
N MET A 186 2.39 1.48 -1.46
CA MET A 186 1.61 2.42 -0.69
C MET A 186 1.44 1.90 0.75
N PRO A 187 1.72 2.71 1.78
CA PRO A 187 1.42 2.35 3.17
C PRO A 187 -0.11 2.27 3.36
N TRP A 188 -0.56 1.40 4.27
CA TRP A 188 -1.98 1.18 4.54
C TRP A 188 -2.71 2.47 4.91
N GLU A 189 -2.04 3.36 5.64
CA GLU A 189 -2.54 4.68 6.01
C GLU A 189 -2.85 5.55 4.79
N HIS A 190 -2.02 5.48 3.74
CA HIS A 190 -2.31 6.20 2.50
C HIS A 190 -3.44 5.54 1.72
N VAL A 191 -3.55 4.21 1.68
CA VAL A 191 -4.70 3.52 1.03
C VAL A 191 -6.01 4.03 1.63
N ILE A 192 -6.07 4.14 2.95
CA ILE A 192 -7.24 4.67 3.68
C ILE A 192 -7.45 6.14 3.37
N ALA A 193 -6.42 6.98 3.50
CA ALA A 193 -6.55 8.42 3.25
C ALA A 193 -7.01 8.72 1.81
N PHE A 194 -6.50 7.99 0.83
CA PHE A 194 -6.95 8.05 -0.57
C PHE A 194 -8.42 7.64 -0.68
N SER A 195 -8.80 6.52 -0.08
CA SER A 195 -10.18 6.01 -0.12
C SER A 195 -11.18 7.00 0.49
N ASN A 196 -10.85 7.54 1.67
CA ASN A 196 -11.66 8.52 2.39
C ASN A 196 -11.79 9.83 1.60
N ALA A 197 -10.68 10.35 1.06
CA ALA A 197 -10.68 11.60 0.29
C ALA A 197 -11.45 11.50 -1.03
N MET A 198 -11.47 10.32 -1.65
CA MET A 198 -12.16 10.11 -2.92
C MET A 198 -13.59 9.57 -2.77
N GLY A 199 -13.99 9.13 -1.58
CA GLY A 199 -15.25 8.42 -1.38
C GLY A 199 -15.31 7.07 -2.11
N MET A 200 -14.18 6.38 -2.23
CA MET A 200 -14.08 5.12 -2.98
C MET A 200 -13.70 3.96 -2.05
N SER A 201 -14.41 2.85 -2.16
CA SER A 201 -14.14 1.66 -1.35
C SER A 201 -12.83 0.98 -1.78
N PRO A 202 -11.90 0.72 -0.85
CA PRO A 202 -10.65 0.05 -1.17
C PRO A 202 -10.84 -1.45 -1.41
N PHE A 203 -10.20 -1.93 -2.47
CA PHE A 203 -9.91 -3.33 -2.67
C PHE A 203 -8.39 -3.56 -2.50
N ILE A 204 -8.01 -4.18 -1.38
CA ILE A 204 -6.64 -4.44 -0.97
C ILE A 204 -6.20 -5.89 -1.20
N ASN A 205 -4.89 -6.06 -1.31
CA ASN A 205 -4.22 -7.35 -1.44
C ASN A 205 -3.25 -7.54 -0.27
N ILE A 206 -3.47 -8.56 0.56
CA ILE A 206 -2.56 -8.92 1.66
C ILE A 206 -1.29 -9.57 1.07
N PRO A 207 -0.06 -9.18 1.48
CA PRO A 207 1.17 -9.81 1.01
C PRO A 207 1.19 -11.32 1.22
N ILE A 208 1.79 -12.08 0.30
CA ILE A 208 1.75 -13.55 0.35
C ILE A 208 2.46 -14.10 1.59
N LYS A 209 3.52 -13.43 2.05
CA LYS A 209 4.32 -13.87 3.20
C LYS A 209 3.80 -13.32 4.53
N ALA A 210 2.81 -12.42 4.52
CA ALA A 210 2.33 -11.75 5.73
C ALA A 210 1.91 -12.77 6.80
N ASP A 211 2.47 -12.62 8.00
CA ASP A 211 2.14 -13.47 9.13
C ASP A 211 0.82 -13.06 9.81
N ASP A 212 0.46 -13.79 10.86
CA ASP A 212 -0.81 -13.63 11.55
C ASP A 212 -0.94 -12.27 12.23
N GLU A 213 0.17 -11.76 12.78
CA GLU A 213 0.23 -10.46 13.43
C GLU A 213 0.11 -9.33 12.40
N TYR A 214 0.81 -9.44 11.26
CA TYR A 214 0.68 -8.50 10.16
C TYR A 214 -0.78 -8.35 9.73
N ILE A 215 -1.46 -9.46 9.45
CA ILE A 215 -2.85 -9.47 8.98
C ILE A 215 -3.78 -8.86 10.03
N ARG A 216 -3.56 -9.16 11.31
CA ARG A 216 -4.32 -8.58 12.42
C ARG A 216 -4.10 -7.07 12.52
N ASN A 217 -2.87 -6.60 12.32
CA ASN A 217 -2.56 -5.18 12.35
C ASN A 217 -3.16 -4.45 11.15
N VAL A 218 -3.20 -5.05 9.95
CA VAL A 218 -3.98 -4.50 8.82
C VAL A 218 -5.44 -4.32 9.22
N ALA A 219 -6.09 -5.35 9.78
CA ALA A 219 -7.49 -5.23 10.20
C ALA A 219 -7.70 -4.08 11.21
N LYS A 220 -6.80 -3.93 12.18
CA LYS A 220 -6.86 -2.84 13.17
C LYS A 220 -6.64 -1.46 12.54
N VAL A 221 -5.67 -1.30 11.63
CA VAL A 221 -5.45 -0.01 10.94
C VAL A 221 -6.72 0.42 10.20
N PHE A 222 -7.36 -0.48 9.47
CA PHE A 222 -8.60 -0.15 8.77
C PHE A 222 -9.79 0.12 9.72
N ARG A 223 -9.83 -0.49 10.90
CA ARG A 223 -10.93 -0.32 11.87
C ARG A 223 -10.76 0.88 12.80
N PHE A 224 -9.55 1.13 13.28
CA PHE A 224 -9.26 2.08 14.36
C PHE A 224 -8.27 3.17 13.98
N GLY A 225 -7.50 3.02 12.89
CA GLY A 225 -6.43 3.94 12.51
C GLY A 225 -5.07 3.53 13.09
N SER A 226 -4.06 4.38 12.91
CA SER A 226 -2.70 4.18 13.45
C SER A 226 -2.05 5.49 13.87
N ASP A 227 -0.96 5.41 14.63
CA ASP A 227 -0.09 6.56 14.90
C ASP A 227 0.98 6.77 13.80
N GLY A 228 0.89 6.02 12.70
CA GLY A 228 1.86 5.96 11.62
C GLY A 228 2.96 4.91 11.83
N VAL A 229 2.96 4.19 12.95
CA VAL A 229 3.81 3.03 13.23
C VAL A 229 2.95 1.83 13.58
N ASP A 230 2.12 1.96 14.60
CA ASP A 230 1.30 0.87 15.15
C ASP A 230 -0.20 1.19 15.07
N PRO A 231 -1.05 0.18 14.84
CA PRO A 231 -2.49 0.38 14.87
C PRO A 231 -2.98 0.66 16.28
N PHE A 232 -4.01 1.49 16.40
CA PHE A 232 -4.78 1.59 17.64
C PHE A 232 -5.62 0.32 17.85
N ASN A 233 -5.97 0.01 19.10
CA ASN A 233 -6.82 -1.13 19.46
C ASN A 233 -8.27 -0.75 19.71
N SER A 234 -8.59 0.55 19.76
CA SER A 234 -9.96 1.04 19.91
C SER A 234 -10.08 2.50 19.46
N ASP A 235 -11.32 2.94 19.19
CA ASP A 235 -11.61 4.36 18.94
C ASP A 235 -11.22 5.26 20.13
N ALA A 236 -11.39 4.77 21.36
CA ALA A 236 -11.00 5.49 22.58
C ALA A 236 -9.48 5.70 22.67
N GLU A 237 -8.68 4.70 22.29
CA GLU A 237 -7.23 4.80 22.24
C GLU A 237 -6.78 5.83 21.20
N ARG A 238 -7.36 5.80 19.99
CA ARG A 238 -7.09 6.80 18.94
C ARG A 238 -7.38 8.21 19.44
N GLU A 239 -8.57 8.45 20.00
CA GLU A 239 -8.94 9.80 20.45
C GLU A 239 -8.11 10.28 21.64
N ALA A 240 -7.71 9.37 22.54
CA ALA A 240 -6.77 9.71 23.61
C ALA A 240 -5.39 10.10 23.07
N HIS A 241 -4.88 9.38 22.05
CA HIS A 241 -3.63 9.72 21.38
C HIS A 241 -3.72 11.08 20.67
N ARG A 242 -4.83 11.36 19.97
CA ARG A 242 -5.10 12.66 19.36
C ARG A 242 -5.12 13.80 20.38
N ALA A 243 -5.83 13.60 21.49
CA ALA A 243 -5.95 14.61 22.55
C ALA A 243 -4.60 14.92 23.22
N ALA A 244 -3.68 13.95 23.21
CA ALA A 244 -2.30 14.13 23.66
C ALA A 244 -1.39 14.83 22.63
N GLY A 245 -1.91 15.21 21.46
CA GLY A 245 -1.16 15.84 20.37
C GLY A 245 -0.34 14.87 19.54
N GLY A 246 -0.61 13.57 19.65
CA GLY A 246 0.03 12.55 18.83
C GLY A 246 -0.51 12.52 17.41
N THR A 247 0.31 11.99 16.49
CA THR A 247 -0.08 11.82 15.08
C THR A 247 -1.18 10.78 14.97
N VAL A 248 -2.23 11.07 14.20
CA VAL A 248 -3.30 10.11 13.92
C VAL A 248 -3.50 9.99 12.43
N TRP A 249 -3.40 8.75 11.95
CA TRP A 249 -3.90 8.32 10.66
C TRP A 249 -5.28 7.70 10.85
N GLU A 250 -6.29 8.31 10.25
CA GLU A 250 -7.69 7.92 10.43
C GLU A 250 -7.96 6.49 9.93
N PRO A 251 -8.94 5.76 10.51
CA PRO A 251 -9.44 4.52 9.94
C PRO A 251 -10.18 4.75 8.62
N LEU A 252 -10.56 3.65 7.97
CA LEU A 252 -11.44 3.71 6.80
C LEU A 252 -12.80 4.28 7.22
N ASP A 253 -13.30 5.25 6.44
CA ASP A 253 -14.61 5.86 6.62
C ASP A 253 -15.69 4.76 6.81
N PRO A 254 -16.57 4.88 7.83
CA PRO A 254 -17.60 3.89 8.12
C PRO A 254 -18.62 3.67 6.99
N SER A 255 -18.75 4.61 6.05
CA SER A 255 -19.62 4.50 4.88
C SER A 255 -19.00 3.72 3.71
N LEU A 256 -17.69 3.42 3.76
CA LEU A 256 -16.97 2.70 2.72
C LEU A 256 -16.85 1.21 3.05
N ASP A 257 -16.97 0.39 2.00
CA ASP A 257 -16.74 -1.05 2.04
C ASP A 257 -15.23 -1.36 1.97
N LEU A 258 -14.82 -2.52 2.50
CA LEU A 258 -13.45 -3.02 2.40
C LEU A 258 -13.43 -4.39 1.72
N TYR A 259 -12.81 -4.48 0.55
CA TYR A 259 -12.63 -5.74 -0.18
C TYR A 259 -11.20 -6.25 0.03
N ILE A 260 -11.07 -7.53 0.34
CA ILE A 260 -9.78 -8.12 0.75
C ILE A 260 -9.50 -9.36 -0.09
N GLU A 261 -8.36 -9.37 -0.77
CA GLU A 261 -7.80 -10.53 -1.44
C GLU A 261 -6.49 -10.95 -0.77
N TYR A 262 -6.24 -12.26 -0.74
CA TYR A 262 -4.94 -12.77 -0.36
C TYR A 262 -4.03 -12.78 -1.59
N SER A 263 -2.99 -11.93 -1.58
CA SER A 263 -2.03 -11.72 -2.67
C SER A 263 -2.71 -11.46 -4.02
N ASN A 264 -2.12 -11.87 -5.15
CA ASN A 264 -2.66 -11.72 -6.50
C ASN A 264 -2.31 -12.95 -7.34
N GLU A 265 -3.27 -13.46 -8.10
CA GLU A 265 -3.11 -14.61 -9.02
C GLU A 265 -2.24 -15.77 -8.52
N VAL A 266 -2.44 -16.24 -7.29
CA VAL A 266 -1.65 -17.31 -6.64
C VAL A 266 -1.84 -18.71 -7.29
N TRP A 267 -2.42 -18.75 -8.49
CA TRP A 267 -2.52 -19.92 -9.37
C TRP A 267 -1.59 -19.82 -10.58
N ASN A 268 -0.99 -18.66 -10.82
CA ASN A 268 -0.23 -18.38 -12.03
C ASN A 268 1.22 -18.83 -11.83
N THR A 269 1.66 -19.81 -12.60
CA THR A 269 2.99 -20.41 -12.50
C THR A 269 4.04 -19.70 -13.36
N ASN A 270 3.69 -18.57 -13.98
CA ASN A 270 4.67 -17.74 -14.68
C ASN A 270 5.67 -17.14 -13.67
N VAL A 271 6.93 -16.98 -14.07
CA VAL A 271 8.02 -16.43 -13.24
C VAL A 271 7.72 -15.05 -12.66
N SER A 272 6.84 -14.27 -13.29
CA SER A 272 6.37 -12.97 -12.77
C SER A 272 5.44 -13.07 -11.56
N PHE A 273 5.08 -14.28 -11.12
CA PHE A 273 4.22 -14.55 -9.97
C PHE A 273 4.95 -15.44 -8.94
N PRO A 274 6.06 -14.96 -8.34
CA PRO A 274 6.87 -15.73 -7.39
C PRO A 274 6.08 -16.21 -6.16
N GLN A 275 5.02 -15.50 -5.79
CA GLN A 275 4.10 -15.87 -4.71
C GLN A 275 3.47 -17.25 -4.89
N THR A 276 3.21 -17.68 -6.13
CA THR A 276 2.63 -18.99 -6.44
C THR A 276 3.60 -20.10 -6.04
N ALA A 277 4.85 -19.99 -6.49
CA ALA A 277 5.89 -20.97 -6.19
C ALA A 277 6.21 -21.01 -4.69
N TRP A 278 6.24 -19.85 -4.03
CA TRP A 278 6.45 -19.78 -2.59
C TRP A 278 5.34 -20.53 -1.84
N LEU A 279 4.06 -20.21 -2.07
CA LEU A 279 2.97 -20.85 -1.34
C LEU A 279 2.86 -22.35 -1.65
N GLU A 280 3.11 -22.76 -2.89
CA GLU A 280 3.14 -24.18 -3.28
C GLU A 280 4.23 -24.93 -2.50
N SER A 281 5.42 -24.34 -2.36
CA SER A 281 6.52 -24.93 -1.58
C SER A 281 6.15 -25.12 -0.10
N GLN A 282 5.48 -24.13 0.51
CA GLN A 282 5.03 -24.21 1.89
C GLN A 282 3.97 -25.30 2.07
N ALA A 283 3.00 -25.36 1.15
CA ALA A 283 1.93 -26.34 1.19
C ALA A 283 2.44 -27.79 1.03
N LEU A 284 3.41 -28.00 0.14
CA LEU A 284 4.07 -29.29 -0.07
C LEU A 284 4.88 -29.71 1.16
N ALA A 285 5.66 -28.77 1.74
CA ALA A 285 6.46 -29.04 2.93
C ALA A 285 5.57 -29.44 4.12
N GLU A 286 4.49 -28.71 4.37
CA GLU A 286 3.54 -29.03 5.44
C GLU A 286 2.89 -30.40 5.23
N ALA A 287 2.34 -30.67 4.05
CA ALA A 287 1.70 -31.95 3.76
C ALA A 287 2.66 -33.14 3.87
N SER A 288 3.96 -32.93 3.62
CA SER A 288 4.98 -33.97 3.79
C SER A 288 5.37 -34.20 5.26
N ALA A 289 5.29 -33.16 6.09
CA ALA A 289 5.72 -33.19 7.48
C ALA A 289 4.60 -33.62 8.43
N ASP A 290 3.34 -33.29 8.11
CA ASP A 290 2.18 -33.58 8.95
C ASP A 290 1.07 -34.31 8.18
N PRO A 291 0.91 -35.63 8.36
CA PRO A 291 -0.17 -36.38 7.74
C PRO A 291 -1.56 -36.00 8.26
N ASN A 292 -1.66 -35.23 9.36
CA ASN A 292 -2.91 -34.70 9.89
C ASN A 292 -3.16 -33.24 9.47
N SER A 293 -2.32 -32.69 8.58
CA SER A 293 -2.50 -31.32 8.09
C SER A 293 -3.91 -31.14 7.50
N PRO A 294 -4.56 -29.98 7.73
CA PRO A 294 -5.81 -29.63 7.07
C PRO A 294 -5.73 -29.72 5.54
N LEU A 295 -4.53 -29.57 4.96
CA LEU A 295 -4.35 -29.61 3.51
C LEU A 295 -4.54 -31.01 2.92
N VAL A 296 -4.46 -32.06 3.74
CA VAL A 296 -4.66 -33.47 3.37
C VAL A 296 -5.81 -34.12 4.15
N TYR A 297 -6.79 -33.32 4.60
CA TYR A 297 -7.92 -33.76 5.44
C TYR A 297 -8.72 -34.96 4.91
N ASP A 298 -8.69 -35.18 3.59
CA ASP A 298 -9.37 -36.25 2.86
C ASP A 298 -8.45 -37.43 2.51
N GLY A 299 -7.25 -37.48 3.08
CA GLY A 299 -6.26 -38.53 2.81
C GLY A 299 -5.56 -38.38 1.46
N LEU A 300 -5.55 -37.18 0.86
CA LEU A 300 -4.85 -36.90 -0.40
C LEU A 300 -3.37 -37.32 -0.34
N THR A 301 -2.94 -38.17 -1.28
CA THR A 301 -1.56 -38.69 -1.34
C THR A 301 -0.73 -38.02 -2.46
N PRO A 302 0.62 -38.01 -2.36
CA PRO A 302 1.50 -37.45 -3.39
C PRO A 302 1.36 -38.06 -4.79
N SER A 303 0.79 -39.26 -4.90
CA SER A 303 0.51 -39.94 -6.17
C SER A 303 -0.75 -39.42 -6.89
N ALA A 304 -1.57 -38.58 -6.24
CA ALA A 304 -2.80 -38.06 -6.80
C ALA A 304 -2.55 -37.11 -7.99
N ASN A 305 -3.38 -37.19 -9.02
CA ASN A 305 -3.30 -36.26 -10.14
C ASN A 305 -3.61 -34.83 -9.67
N GLY A 306 -2.69 -33.90 -9.95
CA GLY A 306 -2.81 -32.50 -9.55
C GLY A 306 -2.54 -32.24 -8.07
N TYR A 307 -1.86 -33.14 -7.36
CA TYR A 307 -1.52 -33.03 -5.94
C TYR A 307 -1.04 -31.64 -5.53
N SER A 308 0.02 -31.11 -6.15
CA SER A 308 0.60 -29.82 -5.78
C SER A 308 -0.39 -28.66 -5.97
N ARG A 309 -1.14 -28.67 -7.07
CA ARG A 309 -2.19 -27.68 -7.39
C ARG A 309 -3.34 -27.71 -6.39
N ILE A 310 -3.73 -28.89 -5.92
CA ILE A 310 -4.77 -29.04 -4.90
C ILE A 310 -4.27 -28.46 -3.57
N LEU A 311 -3.06 -28.83 -3.15
CA LEU A 311 -2.45 -28.31 -1.92
C LEU A 311 -2.27 -26.79 -1.95
N LEU A 312 -1.76 -26.24 -3.05
CA LEU A 312 -1.63 -24.79 -3.26
C LEU A 312 -2.97 -24.08 -3.07
N GLY A 313 -4.04 -24.56 -3.73
CA GLY A 313 -5.34 -23.92 -3.59
C GLY A 313 -5.98 -24.13 -2.22
N ARG A 314 -5.73 -25.25 -1.52
CA ARG A 314 -6.15 -25.45 -0.12
C ARG A 314 -5.40 -24.52 0.83
N ALA A 315 -4.09 -24.37 0.68
CA ALA A 315 -3.28 -23.45 1.48
C ALA A 315 -3.73 -22.00 1.29
N TYR A 316 -3.98 -21.60 0.04
CA TYR A 316 -4.57 -20.31 -0.30
C TYR A 316 -5.92 -20.11 0.41
N THR A 317 -6.81 -21.09 0.26
CA THR A 317 -8.17 -21.04 0.83
C THR A 317 -8.14 -20.95 2.35
N ARG A 318 -7.30 -21.76 3.02
CA ARG A 318 -7.09 -21.69 4.47
C ARG A 318 -6.64 -20.30 4.90
N ARG A 319 -5.74 -19.65 4.15
CA ARG A 319 -5.31 -18.28 4.48
C ARG A 319 -6.43 -17.26 4.28
N VAL A 320 -7.27 -17.39 3.25
CA VAL A 320 -8.47 -16.55 3.10
C VAL A 320 -9.43 -16.72 4.28
N VAL A 321 -9.63 -17.95 4.79
CA VAL A 321 -10.43 -18.20 5.99
C VAL A 321 -9.82 -17.52 7.22
N PHE A 322 -8.50 -17.64 7.42
CA PHE A 322 -7.80 -16.95 8.50
C PHE A 322 -8.00 -15.43 8.43
N ILE A 323 -7.80 -14.83 7.25
CA ILE A 323 -8.06 -13.39 7.02
C ILE A 323 -9.52 -13.06 7.37
N SER A 324 -10.48 -13.83 6.89
CA SER A 324 -11.90 -13.58 7.20
C SER A 324 -12.22 -13.64 8.68
N ASN A 325 -11.61 -14.55 9.44
CA ASN A 325 -11.84 -14.68 10.87
C ASN A 325 -11.14 -13.56 11.65
N THR A 326 -9.90 -13.23 11.30
CA THR A 326 -9.15 -12.13 11.92
C THR A 326 -9.87 -10.78 11.73
N PHE A 327 -10.39 -10.51 10.54
CA PHE A 327 -11.19 -9.30 10.31
C PHE A 327 -12.52 -9.32 11.07
N ARG A 328 -13.18 -10.49 11.19
CA ARG A 328 -14.39 -10.64 12.01
C ARG A 328 -14.14 -10.36 13.48
N GLU A 329 -13.01 -10.83 14.03
CA GLU A 329 -12.59 -10.56 15.41
C GLU A 329 -12.41 -9.05 15.68
N VAL A 330 -11.93 -8.29 14.68
CA VAL A 330 -11.64 -6.85 14.82
C VAL A 330 -12.85 -5.96 14.52
N PHE A 331 -13.60 -6.28 13.46
CA PHE A 331 -14.73 -5.46 13.00
C PHE A 331 -16.07 -5.83 13.64
N GLY A 332 -16.21 -7.06 14.14
CA GLY A 332 -17.49 -7.61 14.57
C GLY A 332 -18.23 -8.38 13.48
N ASP A 333 -19.10 -9.28 13.91
CA ASP A 333 -19.86 -10.19 13.05
C ASP A 333 -20.81 -9.46 12.09
N ASP A 334 -21.45 -8.39 12.58
CA ASP A 334 -22.44 -7.56 11.87
C ASP A 334 -21.87 -6.79 10.68
N GLN A 335 -20.55 -6.56 10.71
CA GLN A 335 -19.82 -5.85 9.65
C GLN A 335 -19.31 -6.81 8.55
N MET A 336 -19.30 -8.12 8.79
CA MET A 336 -18.80 -9.09 7.82
C MET A 336 -19.80 -9.33 6.71
N MET A 337 -19.32 -9.33 5.47
CA MET A 337 -20.10 -9.46 4.22
C MET A 337 -21.10 -8.33 3.94
N THR A 338 -21.31 -7.42 4.88
CA THR A 338 -22.03 -6.15 4.70
C THR A 338 -21.03 -5.07 4.30
N ARG A 339 -19.99 -4.86 5.11
CA ARG A 339 -18.94 -3.86 4.92
C ARG A 339 -17.58 -4.48 4.58
N VAL A 340 -17.16 -5.51 5.33
CA VAL A 340 -15.87 -6.18 5.14
C VAL A 340 -16.04 -7.47 4.35
N ARG A 341 -15.40 -7.55 3.18
CA ARG A 341 -15.63 -8.59 2.17
C ARG A 341 -14.31 -9.29 1.79
N PRO A 342 -13.88 -10.31 2.56
CA PRO A 342 -12.82 -11.22 2.12
C PRO A 342 -13.27 -12.05 0.92
N LEU A 343 -12.42 -12.15 -0.10
CA LEU A 343 -12.75 -12.79 -1.38
C LEU A 343 -11.83 -13.98 -1.67
N LEU A 344 -12.42 -15.07 -2.13
CA LEU A 344 -11.71 -16.27 -2.59
C LEU A 344 -11.60 -16.24 -4.12
N PHE A 345 -10.38 -16.18 -4.66
CA PHE A 345 -10.15 -16.09 -6.10
C PHE A 345 -9.56 -17.37 -6.71
N TRP A 346 -9.78 -17.55 -8.02
CA TRP A 346 -9.17 -18.59 -8.85
C TRP A 346 -9.13 -18.18 -10.33
N GLN A 347 -8.36 -18.91 -11.15
CA GLN A 347 -8.29 -18.69 -12.60
C GLN A 347 -9.54 -19.22 -13.32
N LYS A 348 -10.12 -18.38 -14.20
CA LYS A 348 -11.20 -18.71 -15.16
C LYS A 348 -12.57 -19.00 -14.52
N SER A 349 -13.63 -18.90 -15.35
CA SER A 349 -15.02 -19.22 -15.01
C SER A 349 -15.31 -20.74 -14.92
N ASN A 350 -14.33 -21.57 -14.51
CA ASN A 350 -14.52 -23.01 -14.42
C ASN A 350 -14.35 -23.50 -12.98
N ALA A 351 -15.45 -23.47 -12.23
CA ALA A 351 -15.54 -24.10 -10.91
C ALA A 351 -15.07 -25.57 -10.99
N ASN A 352 -15.32 -26.31 -12.07
CA ASN A 352 -15.03 -27.75 -12.12
C ASN A 352 -13.54 -28.14 -12.16
N SER A 353 -12.61 -27.20 -12.36
CA SER A 353 -11.17 -27.53 -12.34
C SER A 353 -10.30 -26.60 -11.48
N HIS A 354 -10.70 -25.35 -11.24
CA HIS A 354 -9.90 -24.38 -10.47
C HIS A 354 -10.54 -23.94 -9.16
N GLY A 355 -11.87 -23.95 -9.06
CA GLY A 355 -12.61 -23.54 -7.85
C GLY A 355 -13.11 -24.69 -6.98
N SER A 356 -13.47 -25.84 -7.58
CA SER A 356 -14.22 -26.92 -6.94
C SER A 356 -13.51 -27.48 -5.73
N PHE A 357 -12.22 -27.79 -5.85
CA PHE A 357 -11.44 -28.34 -4.74
C PHE A 357 -11.19 -27.33 -3.62
N ARG A 358 -11.24 -26.02 -3.91
CA ARG A 358 -11.18 -24.95 -2.90
C ARG A 358 -12.51 -24.85 -2.14
N LEU A 359 -13.62 -24.86 -2.89
CA LEU A 359 -14.98 -24.82 -2.33
C LEU A 359 -15.31 -26.09 -1.53
N ALA A 360 -14.92 -27.26 -2.03
CA ALA A 360 -15.06 -28.54 -1.32
C ALA A 360 -14.27 -28.51 -0.01
N PHE A 361 -13.02 -28.03 -0.04
CA PHE A 361 -12.25 -27.86 1.19
C PHE A 361 -12.92 -26.91 2.20
N LEU A 362 -13.47 -25.78 1.74
CA LEU A 362 -14.25 -24.90 2.61
C LEU A 362 -15.45 -25.63 3.24
N GLN A 363 -16.21 -26.35 2.43
CA GLN A 363 -17.41 -27.04 2.89
C GLN A 363 -17.09 -28.18 3.85
N ASP A 364 -16.17 -29.07 3.47
CA ASP A 364 -15.89 -30.29 4.20
C ASP A 364 -15.12 -30.01 5.50
N TYR A 365 -14.14 -29.10 5.46
CA TYR A 365 -13.27 -28.83 6.60
C TYR A 365 -13.80 -27.69 7.49
N TYR A 366 -14.26 -26.58 6.89
CA TYR A 366 -14.74 -25.42 7.65
C TYR A 366 -16.26 -25.36 7.81
N GLY A 367 -17.03 -26.04 6.96
CA GLY A 367 -18.49 -26.06 7.02
C GLY A 367 -19.04 -26.79 8.25
N GLN A 368 -18.27 -27.72 8.83
CA GLN A 368 -18.60 -28.38 10.10
C GLN A 368 -18.25 -27.54 11.35
N VAL A 369 -17.46 -26.47 11.19
CA VAL A 369 -16.93 -25.64 12.28
C VAL A 369 -17.80 -24.39 12.53
N ARG A 370 -18.88 -24.17 11.75
CA ARG A 370 -19.80 -23.03 11.93
C ARG A 370 -21.07 -23.45 12.71
N PRO A 371 -21.32 -22.92 13.92
CA PRO A 371 -22.63 -23.03 14.56
C PRO A 371 -23.70 -22.37 13.68
N GLY A 372 -24.77 -23.11 13.33
CA GLY A 372 -25.88 -22.58 12.55
C GLY A 372 -25.77 -22.70 11.01
N ASN A 373 -24.97 -23.64 10.49
CA ASN A 373 -24.97 -23.96 9.06
C ASN A 373 -26.36 -24.53 8.65
N PRO A 374 -27.12 -23.89 7.73
CA PRO A 374 -28.47 -24.34 7.34
C PRO A 374 -28.46 -25.58 6.43
N VAL A 375 -27.28 -26.14 6.14
CA VAL A 375 -27.10 -27.34 5.30
C VAL A 375 -26.35 -28.39 6.11
N ALA A 376 -27.01 -28.92 7.13
CA ALA A 376 -26.67 -30.16 7.80
C ALA A 376 -27.93 -31.01 7.89
#